data_AF-A4NX11-F1
#
_entry.id   AF-A4NX11-F1
#
_cell.length_a   1.000
_cell.length_b   1.000
_cell.length_c   1.000
_cell.angle_alpha   90.00
_cell.angle_beta   90.00
_cell.angle_gamma   90.00
#
_symmetry.space_group_name_H-M   'P 1'
#
loop_
_entity.id
_entity.type
_entity.pdbx_description
1 polymer ?
#
loop_
_entity_poly.entity_id
_entity_poly.type
_entity_poly.pdbx_seq_one_letter_code
_entity_poly.pdbx_strand_id
1 'polypeptide(L)'
;MNIEKFTTKFQEALSEAQSLAIGKDNQFIEPVHLLTALLNQQGGSIAPILTASGVNVALLRNELKTELNKLPQVIGNGGDVQLSRQLINLLNLCDKFAQQNQDKFISSELFLFAALEERGTISDILKKCGAKKEQISQAIQHIRGDKT
;
A
#
# COMPACT_ATOMS: atom_id res chain seq x y z
N MET A 1 6.06 2.12 -15.85
CA MET A 1 6.27 1.13 -14.77
C MET A 1 6.24 -0.26 -15.37
N ASN A 2 7.19 -1.15 -15.03
CA ASN A 2 7.12 -2.55 -15.45
C ASN A 2 6.45 -3.38 -14.33
N ILE A 3 5.20 -3.81 -14.55
CA ILE A 3 4.41 -4.54 -13.56
C ILE A 3 4.96 -5.94 -13.25
N GLU A 4 5.71 -6.54 -14.19
CA GLU A 4 6.31 -7.87 -14.03
C GLU A 4 7.42 -7.90 -12.96
N LYS A 5 7.95 -6.73 -12.58
CA LYS A 5 8.92 -6.62 -11.49
C LYS A 5 8.29 -6.81 -10.10
N PHE A 6 6.98 -6.68 -9.98
CA PHE A 6 6.28 -6.81 -8.70
C PHE A 6 5.97 -8.28 -8.42
N THR A 7 5.93 -8.67 -7.14
CA THR A 7 5.47 -10.03 -6.79
C THR A 7 4.02 -10.23 -7.22
N THR A 8 3.62 -11.47 -7.49
CA THR A 8 2.23 -11.82 -7.86
C THR A 8 1.23 -11.25 -6.86
N LYS A 9 1.51 -11.36 -5.56
CA LYS A 9 0.67 -10.79 -4.51
C LYS A 9 0.54 -9.27 -4.60
N PHE A 10 1.60 -8.56 -4.95
CA PHE A 10 1.52 -7.11 -5.11
C PHE A 10 0.77 -6.72 -6.40
N GLN A 11 0.93 -7.47 -7.49
CA GLN A 11 0.14 -7.29 -8.70
C GLN A 11 -1.37 -7.50 -8.44
N GLU A 12 -1.74 -8.56 -7.70
CA GLU A 12 -3.11 -8.80 -7.25
C GLU A 12 -3.67 -7.62 -6.45
N ALA A 13 -2.87 -7.05 -5.53
CA ALA A 13 -3.30 -5.90 -4.74
C ALA A 13 -3.46 -4.61 -5.57
N LEU A 14 -2.65 -4.43 -6.62
CA LEU A 14 -2.84 -3.32 -7.59
C LEU A 14 -4.14 -3.49 -8.38
N SER A 15 -4.47 -4.71 -8.80
CA SER A 15 -5.75 -5.01 -9.45
C SER A 15 -6.92 -4.74 -8.52
N GLU A 16 -6.83 -5.17 -7.26
CA GLU A 16 -7.88 -4.90 -6.26
C GLU A 16 -8.02 -3.40 -5.98
N ALA A 17 -6.91 -2.66 -5.90
CA ALA A 17 -6.93 -1.20 -5.75
C ALA A 17 -7.64 -0.51 -6.93
N GLN A 18 -7.45 -1.01 -8.15
CA GLN A 18 -8.17 -0.56 -9.34
C GLN A 18 -9.67 -0.82 -9.19
N SER A 19 -10.07 -2.03 -8.80
CA SER A 19 -11.48 -2.37 -8.57
C SER A 19 -12.12 -1.49 -7.49
N LEU A 20 -11.38 -1.16 -6.41
CA LEU A 20 -11.84 -0.26 -5.36
C LEU A 20 -12.09 1.16 -5.87
N ALA A 21 -11.21 1.69 -6.73
CA ALA A 21 -11.35 3.02 -7.32
C ALA A 21 -12.56 3.08 -8.28
N ILE A 22 -12.69 2.08 -9.16
CA ILE A 22 -13.84 1.95 -10.08
C ILE A 22 -15.15 1.87 -9.30
N GLY A 23 -15.22 1.00 -8.27
CA GLY A 23 -16.42 0.81 -7.46
C GLY A 23 -16.83 2.02 -6.61
N LYS A 24 -15.99 3.06 -6.53
CA LYS A 24 -16.28 4.33 -5.85
C LYS A 24 -16.39 5.51 -6.80
N ASP A 25 -16.39 5.26 -8.11
CA ASP A 25 -16.38 6.30 -9.15
C ASP A 25 -15.18 7.26 -9.01
N ASN A 26 -14.04 6.80 -8.51
CA ASN A 26 -12.83 7.61 -8.42
C ASN A 26 -12.04 7.54 -9.73
N GLN A 27 -11.67 8.70 -10.28
CA GLN A 27 -10.92 8.79 -11.55
C GLN A 27 -9.49 8.23 -11.43
N PHE A 28 -8.92 8.25 -10.23
CA PHE A 28 -7.54 7.83 -9.98
C PHE A 28 -7.46 6.74 -8.94
N ILE A 29 -6.55 5.79 -9.17
CA ILE A 29 -6.07 4.87 -8.16
C ILE A 29 -5.07 5.64 -7.29
N GLU A 30 -5.57 6.09 -6.15
CA GLU A 30 -4.77 6.72 -5.09
C GLU A 30 -4.05 5.72 -4.17
N PRO A 31 -2.99 6.15 -3.45
CA PRO A 31 -2.30 5.34 -2.45
C PRO A 31 -3.21 4.70 -1.39
N VAL A 32 -4.31 5.37 -1.03
CA VAL A 32 -5.30 4.86 -0.08
C VAL A 32 -6.04 3.61 -0.59
N HIS A 33 -6.29 3.51 -1.89
CA HIS A 33 -6.86 2.29 -2.49
C HIS A 33 -5.90 1.13 -2.34
N LEU A 34 -4.63 1.37 -2.68
CA LEU A 34 -3.62 0.32 -2.63
C LEU A 34 -3.35 -0.15 -1.21
N LEU A 35 -3.21 0.76 -0.23
CA LEU A 35 -3.04 0.35 1.16
C LEU A 35 -4.25 -0.43 1.67
N THR A 36 -5.47 -0.03 1.28
CA THR A 36 -6.70 -0.75 1.64
C THR A 36 -6.72 -2.16 1.05
N ALA A 37 -6.39 -2.31 -0.23
CA ALA A 37 -6.30 -3.61 -0.90
C ALA A 37 -5.25 -4.51 -0.23
N LEU A 38 -4.05 -3.97 0.01
CA LEU A 38 -2.97 -4.68 0.69
C LEU A 38 -3.33 -5.13 2.12
N LEU A 39 -4.04 -4.29 2.87
CA LEU A 39 -4.46 -4.57 4.24
C LEU A 39 -5.54 -5.65 4.34
N ASN A 40 -6.34 -5.81 3.29
CA ASN A 40 -7.45 -6.75 3.22
C ASN A 40 -7.11 -8.02 2.42
N GLN A 41 -5.93 -8.07 1.78
CA GLN A 41 -5.49 -9.21 0.99
C GLN A 41 -5.32 -10.46 1.85
N GLN A 42 -6.07 -11.52 1.53
CA GLN A 42 -5.93 -12.82 2.18
C GLN A 42 -4.56 -13.43 1.86
N GLY A 43 -3.85 -13.88 2.90
CA GLY A 43 -2.48 -14.37 2.78
C GLY A 43 -1.44 -13.28 2.43
N GLY A 44 -1.82 -12.00 2.49
CA GLY A 44 -0.91 -10.87 2.33
C GLY A 44 -0.06 -10.65 3.59
N SER A 45 1.12 -10.01 3.43
CA SER A 45 2.04 -9.76 4.54
C SER A 45 1.75 -8.47 5.32
N ILE A 46 0.98 -7.53 4.75
CA ILE A 46 0.83 -6.18 5.31
C ILE A 46 0.10 -6.16 6.64
N ALA A 47 -1.04 -6.85 6.77
CA ALA A 47 -1.78 -6.89 8.02
C ALA A 47 -0.99 -7.56 9.17
N PRO A 48 -0.32 -8.71 8.96
CA PRO A 48 0.59 -9.29 9.95
C PRO A 48 1.73 -8.36 10.36
N ILE A 49 2.42 -7.72 9.39
CA ILE A 49 3.52 -6.78 9.66
C ILE A 49 3.04 -5.64 10.56
N LEU A 50 1.94 -5.00 10.20
CA LEU A 50 1.39 -3.86 10.95
C LEU A 50 0.98 -4.28 12.37
N THR A 51 0.34 -5.44 12.51
CA THR A 51 -0.05 -5.99 13.82
C THR A 51 1.17 -6.27 14.70
N ALA A 52 2.19 -6.96 14.15
CA ALA A 52 3.44 -7.25 14.86
C ALA A 52 4.23 -5.97 15.23
N SER A 53 4.05 -4.89 14.46
CA SER A 53 4.67 -3.58 14.71
C SER A 53 3.93 -2.73 15.74
N GLY A 54 2.85 -3.24 16.34
CA GLY A 54 2.03 -2.51 17.32
C GLY A 54 1.08 -1.47 16.71
N VAL A 55 0.83 -1.51 15.39
CA VAL A 55 -0.13 -0.62 14.74
C VAL A 55 -1.55 -1.05 15.10
N ASN A 56 -2.41 -0.08 15.44
CA ASN A 56 -3.83 -0.35 15.60
C ASN A 56 -4.49 -0.53 14.23
N VAL A 57 -4.52 -1.78 13.74
CA VAL A 57 -5.07 -2.14 12.43
C VAL A 57 -6.57 -1.85 12.31
N ALA A 58 -7.33 -1.97 13.40
CA ALA A 58 -8.76 -1.64 13.40
C ALA A 58 -8.98 -0.14 13.17
N LEU A 59 -8.21 0.71 13.86
CA LEU A 59 -8.22 2.16 13.64
C LEU A 59 -7.75 2.49 12.21
N LEU A 60 -6.67 1.86 11.73
CA LEU A 60 -6.16 2.07 10.38
C LEU A 60 -7.23 1.82 9.31
N ARG A 61 -7.99 0.71 9.41
CA ARG A 61 -9.09 0.43 8.48
C ARG A 61 -10.14 1.53 8.47
N ASN A 62 -10.48 2.07 9.64
CA ASN A 62 -11.47 3.15 9.76
C ASN A 62 -10.96 4.46 9.15
N GLU A 63 -9.70 4.81 9.39
CA GLU A 63 -9.08 6.01 8.82
C GLU A 63 -8.97 5.90 7.29
N LEU A 64 -8.55 4.75 6.75
CA LEU A 64 -8.49 4.52 5.30
C LEU A 64 -9.88 4.57 4.66
N LYS A 65 -10.90 3.97 5.30
CA LYS A 65 -12.29 4.06 4.84
C LYS A 65 -12.78 5.51 4.81
N THR A 66 -12.46 6.27 5.85
CA THR A 66 -12.82 7.69 5.94
C THR A 66 -12.16 8.48 4.82
N GLU A 67 -10.89 8.20 4.53
CA GLU A 67 -10.15 8.90 3.48
C GLU A 67 -10.62 8.53 2.07
N LEU A 68 -10.92 7.24 1.82
CA LEU A 68 -11.54 6.80 0.57
C LEU A 68 -12.84 7.55 0.28
N ASN A 69 -13.67 7.77 1.30
CA ASN A 69 -14.94 8.46 1.15
C ASN A 69 -14.82 9.96 0.86
N LYS A 70 -13.63 10.56 1.03
CA LYS A 70 -13.38 11.97 0.70
C LYS A 70 -12.89 12.18 -0.72
N LEU A 71 -12.47 11.11 -1.40
CA LEU A 71 -11.90 11.23 -2.74
C LEU A 71 -12.97 11.73 -3.74
N PRO A 72 -12.60 12.61 -4.69
CA PRO A 72 -13.52 13.08 -5.71
C PRO A 72 -14.12 11.93 -6.51
N GLN A 73 -15.43 12.01 -6.75
CA GLN A 73 -16.18 11.06 -7.56
C GLN A 73 -16.53 11.69 -8.91
N VAL A 74 -16.27 10.97 -9.99
CA VAL A 74 -16.54 11.39 -11.38
C VAL A 74 -17.39 10.31 -12.05
N ILE A 75 -18.69 10.53 -12.05
CA ILE A 75 -19.66 9.61 -12.65
C ILE A 75 -19.54 9.67 -14.18
N GLY A 76 -19.59 8.50 -14.84
CA GLY A 76 -19.63 8.41 -16.30
C GLY A 76 -18.25 8.36 -16.98
N ASN A 77 -17.16 8.11 -16.25
CA ASN A 77 -15.82 7.94 -16.82
C ASN A 77 -15.59 6.62 -17.58
N GLY A 78 -16.63 5.79 -17.75
CA GLY A 78 -16.54 4.50 -18.46
C GLY A 78 -15.70 3.44 -17.74
N GLY A 79 -15.38 3.63 -16.46
CA GLY A 79 -14.53 2.71 -15.69
C GLY A 79 -13.03 2.82 -16.01
N ASP A 80 -12.61 3.80 -16.81
CA ASP A 80 -11.20 4.06 -17.07
C ASP A 80 -10.59 4.82 -15.89
N VAL A 81 -9.71 4.15 -15.15
CA VAL A 81 -9.02 4.72 -13.99
C VAL A 81 -7.51 4.64 -14.18
N GLN A 82 -6.83 5.70 -13.77
CA GLN A 82 -5.38 5.84 -13.95
C GLN A 82 -4.67 5.88 -12.60
N LEU A 83 -3.41 5.47 -12.54
CA LEU A 83 -2.62 5.65 -11.33
C LEU A 83 -2.44 7.15 -11.05
N SER A 84 -2.65 7.58 -9.81
CA SER A 84 -2.35 8.96 -9.43
C SER A 84 -0.84 9.21 -9.46
N ARG A 85 -0.43 10.47 -9.62
CA ARG A 85 0.98 10.86 -9.57
C ARG A 85 1.63 10.43 -8.26
N GLN A 86 0.91 10.54 -7.15
CA GLN A 86 1.40 10.15 -5.84
C GLN A 86 1.61 8.64 -5.75
N LEU A 87 0.66 7.84 -6.26
CA LEU A 87 0.84 6.39 -6.30
C LEU A 87 2.02 5.98 -7.18
N ILE A 88 2.19 6.61 -8.35
CA ILE A 88 3.35 6.37 -9.22
C ILE A 88 4.68 6.65 -8.48
N ASN A 89 4.75 7.74 -7.72
CA ASN A 89 5.94 8.09 -6.94
C ASN A 89 6.26 7.03 -5.89
N LEU A 90 5.25 6.56 -5.13
CA LEU A 90 5.42 5.50 -4.15
C LEU A 90 5.88 4.19 -4.79
N LEU A 91 5.31 3.80 -5.94
CA LEU A 91 5.70 2.57 -6.64
C LEU A 91 7.14 2.65 -7.19
N ASN A 92 7.57 3.82 -7.66
CA ASN A 92 8.95 4.05 -8.05
C ASN A 92 9.91 3.98 -6.85
N LEU A 93 9.47 4.46 -5.67
CA LEU A 93 10.24 4.36 -4.44
C LEU A 93 10.35 2.90 -3.96
N CYS A 94 9.30 2.09 -4.15
CA CYS A 94 9.38 0.64 -3.95
C CYS A 94 10.42 -0.04 -4.86
N ASP A 95 10.48 0.30 -6.16
CA ASP A 95 11.51 -0.23 -7.09
C ASP A 95 12.91 0.16 -6.60
N LYS A 96 13.10 1.41 -6.16
CA LYS A 96 14.37 1.88 -5.59
C LYS A 96 14.78 1.07 -4.36
N PHE A 97 13.86 0.79 -3.44
CA PHE A 97 14.15 -0.02 -2.25
C PHE A 97 14.44 -1.48 -2.60
N ALA A 98 13.70 -2.07 -3.54
CA ALA A 98 13.97 -3.42 -4.00
C ALA A 98 15.39 -3.54 -4.56
N GLN A 99 15.81 -2.56 -5.38
CA GLN A 99 17.18 -2.52 -5.93
C GLN A 99 18.25 -2.38 -4.85
N GLN A 100 18.04 -1.52 -3.86
CA GLN A 100 18.96 -1.34 -2.74
C GLN A 100 19.11 -2.60 -1.89
N ASN A 101 18.01 -3.34 -1.70
CA ASN A 101 17.98 -4.59 -0.98
C ASN A 101 18.44 -5.80 -1.83
N GLN A 102 18.72 -5.59 -3.12
CA GLN A 102 18.99 -6.65 -4.09
C GLN A 102 17.85 -7.68 -4.19
N ASP A 103 16.62 -7.24 -3.93
CA ASP A 103 15.42 -8.06 -4.03
C ASP A 103 15.15 -8.39 -5.52
N LYS A 104 14.91 -9.66 -5.85
CA LYS A 104 14.58 -10.09 -7.22
C LYS A 104 13.27 -9.51 -7.73
N PHE A 105 12.32 -9.27 -6.82
CA PHE A 105 10.99 -8.73 -7.11
C PHE A 105 10.61 -7.68 -6.05
N ILE A 106 9.79 -6.72 -6.47
CA ILE A 106 9.24 -5.68 -5.59
C ILE A 106 8.09 -6.31 -4.78
N SER A 107 8.33 -6.55 -3.49
CA SER A 107 7.32 -7.11 -2.57
C SER A 107 6.40 -6.04 -1.97
N SER A 108 5.21 -6.45 -1.55
CA SER A 108 4.19 -5.56 -0.98
C SER A 108 4.67 -4.74 0.21
N GLU A 109 5.54 -5.30 1.06
CA GLU A 109 6.01 -4.63 2.28
C GLU A 109 6.88 -3.40 2.01
N LEU A 110 7.51 -3.32 0.84
CA LEU A 110 8.26 -2.14 0.41
C LEU A 110 7.35 -0.91 0.27
N PHE A 111 6.05 -1.14 0.02
CA PHE A 111 5.05 -0.07 0.01
C PHE A 111 4.89 0.61 1.37
N LEU A 112 5.02 -0.12 2.48
CA LEU A 112 4.98 0.48 3.82
C LEU A 112 6.16 1.41 4.05
N PHE A 113 7.37 1.01 3.61
CA PHE A 113 8.53 1.88 3.68
C PHE A 113 8.35 3.12 2.81
N ALA A 114 7.92 2.94 1.55
CA ALA A 114 7.68 4.07 0.65
C ALA A 114 6.66 5.06 1.25
N ALA A 115 5.56 4.55 1.80
CA ALA A 115 4.51 5.36 2.39
C ALA A 115 4.93 6.09 3.67
N LEU A 116 5.89 5.58 4.44
CA LEU A 116 6.40 6.25 5.63
C LEU A 116 7.47 7.29 5.32
N GLU A 117 8.23 7.11 4.24
CA GLU A 117 9.25 8.04 3.75
C GLU A 117 8.66 9.25 3.05
N GLU A 118 7.62 9.04 2.22
CA GLU A 118 6.94 10.15 1.55
C GLU A 118 6.00 10.87 2.53
N ARG A 119 6.04 12.20 2.55
CA ARG A 119 5.05 12.99 3.29
C ARG A 119 3.72 12.96 2.54
N GLY A 120 2.65 12.66 3.25
CA GLY A 120 1.31 12.67 2.68
C GLY A 120 0.31 11.92 3.55
N THR A 121 -0.93 11.90 3.09
CA THR A 121 -2.08 11.38 3.84
C THR A 121 -1.86 9.98 4.42
N ILE A 122 -1.27 9.06 3.65
CA ILE A 122 -1.03 7.69 4.14
C ILE A 122 0.01 7.66 5.25
N SER A 123 1.10 8.43 5.12
CA SER A 123 2.12 8.55 6.17
C SER A 123 1.51 9.04 7.48
N ASP A 124 0.65 10.07 7.40
CA ASP A 124 -0.01 10.67 8.55
C ASP A 124 -1.01 9.71 9.21
N ILE A 125 -1.82 9.01 8.41
CA ILE A 125 -2.75 7.97 8.89
C ILE A 125 -1.98 6.83 9.58
N LEU A 126 -0.91 6.33 8.95
CA LEU A 126 -0.10 5.26 9.52
C LEU A 126 0.48 5.68 10.88
N LYS A 127 1.08 6.88 10.96
CA LYS A 127 1.64 7.43 12.21
C LYS A 127 0.58 7.63 13.27
N LYS A 128 -0.60 8.16 12.91
CA LYS A 128 -1.76 8.29 13.81
C LYS A 128 -2.20 6.94 14.38
N CYS A 129 -2.05 5.86 13.62
CA CYS A 129 -2.38 4.50 14.06
C CYS A 129 -1.25 3.80 14.84
N GLY A 130 -0.13 4.50 15.12
CA GLY A 130 0.99 3.99 15.90
C GLY A 130 2.13 3.41 15.07
N ALA A 131 2.14 3.58 13.74
CA ALA A 131 3.24 3.13 12.91
C ALA A 131 4.54 3.85 13.26
N LYS A 132 5.57 3.06 13.61
CA LYS A 132 6.94 3.52 13.83
C LYS A 132 7.85 2.82 12.82
N LYS A 133 8.70 3.59 12.16
CA LYS A 133 9.56 3.09 11.08
C LYS A 133 10.41 1.91 11.54
N GLU A 134 11.02 2.04 12.72
CA GLU A 134 11.91 1.03 13.30
C GLU A 134 11.19 -0.28 13.58
N GLN A 135 9.96 -0.21 14.11
CA GLN A 135 9.15 -1.40 14.44
C GLN A 135 8.70 -2.13 13.18
N ILE A 136 8.30 -1.37 12.15
CA ILE A 136 7.92 -1.94 10.85
C ILE A 136 9.12 -2.59 10.17
N SER A 137 10.29 -1.95 10.20
CA SER A 137 11.53 -2.53 9.70
C SER A 137 11.86 -3.86 10.39
N GLN A 138 11.76 -3.92 11.72
CA GLN A 138 12.00 -5.15 12.49
C GLN A 138 10.98 -6.25 12.16
N ALA A 139 9.69 -5.92 12.09
CA ALA A 139 8.64 -6.89 11.75
C ALA A 139 8.82 -7.46 10.33
N ILE A 140 9.22 -6.64 9.37
CA ILE A 140 9.51 -7.09 8.00
C ILE A 140 10.72 -8.04 7.98
N GLN A 141 11.81 -7.68 8.69
CA GLN A 141 12.98 -8.54 8.79
C GLN A 141 12.65 -9.90 9.41
N HIS A 142 11.84 -9.93 10.47
CA HIS A 142 11.41 -11.18 11.09
C HIS A 142 10.61 -12.05 10.12
N ILE A 143 9.62 -11.49 9.43
CA ILE A 143 8.79 -12.24 8.46
C ILE A 143 9.59 -12.69 7.23
N ARG A 144 10.62 -11.93 6.81
CA ARG A 144 11.55 -12.35 5.75
C ARG A 144 12.51 -13.45 6.23
N GLY A 145 12.99 -13.35 7.47
CA GLY A 145 13.93 -14.30 8.09
C GLY A 145 13.29 -15.64 8.49
N ASP A 146 12.00 -15.66 8.80
CA ASP A 146 11.27 -16.90 9.11
C ASP A 146 10.96 -17.75 7.86
N LYS A 147 11.32 -17.27 6.65
CA LYS A 147 11.12 -17.97 5.37
C LYS A 147 12.39 -18.69 4.85
N THR A 148 13.44 -18.78 5.66
CA THR A 148 14.65 -19.60 5.40
C THR A 148 14.72 -20.78 6.33
#